data_AF-A0A521WG02-F1
#
_entry.id   AF-A0A521WG02-F1
#
_cell.length_a   1.000
_cell.length_b   1.000
_cell.length_c   1.000
_cell.angle_alpha   90.00
_cell.angle_beta   90.00
_cell.angle_gamma   90.00
#
_symmetry.space_group_name_H-M   'P 1'
#
loop_
_entity.id
_entity.type
_entity.pdbx_description
1 polymer ?
#
loop_
_entity_poly.entity_id
_entity_poly.type
_entity_poly.pdbx_seq_one_letter_code
_entity_poly.pdbx_strand_id
1 'polypeptide(L)'
;YHSVNTTLPFYIPAPPFLVNPFGTLGAVIRIREPLRERKALFDIGIAGPLAGLVATFLVLIAGFITLPDKAFLYTIHPEYLKGIYPPEPGLAFGDSLFFIFLKVSFSGSGFIPPMNEIYHYPFLCAGWFGLFITAMNLLPVGQLDGGHILYALLGTKQGIISRIFLVIIILLGVSSFLPFVPWVYEPSMTGWLLWAAILYFIIKIDHPPIPDETPLDTKRKILGWATLIFFIFIFIPLPFSGIAF
;
A
#
# COMPACT_ATOMS: atom_id res chain seq x y z
N TYR A 1 -7.67 -11.65 22.35
CA TYR A 1 -7.09 -12.98 22.09
C TYR A 1 -5.73 -13.13 22.78
N HIS A 2 -4.73 -12.30 22.46
CA HIS A 2 -3.38 -12.39 23.07
C HIS A 2 -3.13 -11.48 24.28
N SER A 3 -4.10 -10.64 24.66
CA SER A 3 -4.02 -9.72 25.81
C SER A 3 -2.76 -8.86 25.87
N VAL A 4 -2.24 -8.46 24.71
CA VAL A 4 -1.01 -7.66 24.62
C VAL A 4 -1.27 -6.22 25.05
N ASN A 5 -0.41 -5.68 25.91
CA ASN A 5 -0.51 -4.30 26.39
C ASN A 5 -0.09 -3.30 25.29
N THR A 6 -1.06 -2.56 24.76
CA THR A 6 -0.85 -1.56 23.70
C THR A 6 -1.34 -0.17 24.12
N THR A 7 -0.86 0.87 23.45
CA THR A 7 -1.47 2.20 23.55
C THR A 7 -2.79 2.24 22.77
N LEU A 8 -3.65 3.21 23.09
CA LEU A 8 -4.68 3.63 22.15
C LEU A 8 -4.04 4.17 20.87
N PRO A 9 -4.73 4.13 19.72
CA PRO A 9 -4.24 4.72 18.48
C PRO A 9 -3.97 6.21 18.65
N PHE A 10 -2.72 6.63 18.44
CA PHE A 10 -2.33 8.04 18.43
C PHE A 10 -2.27 8.53 16.99
N TYR A 11 -3.20 9.41 16.60
CA TYR A 11 -3.24 9.98 15.26
C TYR A 11 -2.12 11.00 15.07
N ILE A 12 -1.35 10.84 13.99
CA ILE A 12 -0.33 11.80 13.59
C ILE A 12 -0.98 12.83 12.67
N PRO A 13 -1.15 14.09 13.10
CA PRO A 13 -1.71 15.13 12.24
C PRO A 13 -0.75 15.42 11.09
N ALA A 14 -1.27 15.50 9.86
CA ALA A 14 -0.51 16.03 8.75
C ALA A 14 -0.59 17.56 8.79
N PRO A 15 0.52 18.31 8.60
CA PRO A 15 0.46 19.76 8.51
C PRO A 15 -0.51 20.18 7.39
N PRO A 16 -1.52 21.02 7.68
CA PRO A 16 -2.50 21.39 6.65
C PRO A 16 -1.80 22.24 5.57
N PHE A 17 -2.16 21.98 4.32
CA PHE A 17 -1.80 22.70 3.08
C PHE A 17 -0.43 22.45 2.42
N LEU A 18 0.58 21.85 3.08
CA LEU A 18 1.93 21.73 2.48
C LEU A 18 2.33 20.32 2.00
N VAL A 19 1.72 19.24 2.49
CA VAL A 19 2.23 17.87 2.23
C VAL A 19 1.14 16.83 1.93
N ASN A 20 -0.11 17.03 2.39
CA ASN A 20 -1.16 16.02 2.26
C ASN A 20 -2.58 16.65 2.28
N PRO A 21 -3.43 16.46 1.25
CA PRO A 21 -4.81 16.97 1.23
C PRO A 21 -5.79 16.17 2.13
N PHE A 22 -5.35 15.07 2.74
CA PHE A 22 -6.17 14.07 3.44
C PHE A 22 -6.11 14.16 4.98
N GLY A 23 -5.41 15.16 5.55
CA GLY A 23 -5.55 15.59 6.96
C GLY A 23 -4.81 14.78 8.05
N THR A 24 -4.39 13.53 7.82
CA THR A 24 -3.58 12.75 8.78
C THR A 24 -2.48 11.95 8.08
N LEU A 25 -1.39 11.63 8.80
CA LEU A 25 -0.35 10.69 8.36
C LEU A 25 -0.64 9.24 8.82
N GLY A 26 -1.84 8.99 9.35
CA GLY A 26 -2.23 7.72 9.95
C GLY A 26 -2.22 7.76 11.49
N ALA A 27 -2.35 6.59 12.10
CA ALA A 27 -2.33 6.41 13.56
C ALA A 27 -1.28 5.38 13.97
N VAL A 28 -0.58 5.63 15.07
CA VAL A 28 0.44 4.75 15.61
C VAL A 28 -0.07 4.07 16.88
N ILE A 29 0.06 2.75 16.93
CA ILE A 29 -0.20 1.93 18.11
C ILE A 29 1.16 1.42 18.61
N ARG A 30 1.54 1.80 19.83
CA ARG A 30 2.79 1.34 20.44
C ARG A 30 2.53 0.11 21.30
N ILE A 31 3.21 -0.98 20.97
CA ILE A 31 3.27 -2.17 21.82
C ILE A 31 4.17 -1.86 23.02
N ARG A 32 3.64 -2.02 24.25
CA ARG A 32 4.32 -1.62 25.49
C ARG A 32 5.13 -2.75 26.13
N GLU A 33 4.97 -3.97 25.65
CA GLU A 33 5.70 -5.14 26.14
C GLU A 33 6.39 -5.89 25.00
N PRO A 34 7.55 -6.50 25.24
CA PRO A 34 8.22 -7.30 24.23
C PRO A 34 7.36 -8.51 23.88
N LEU A 35 7.04 -8.69 22.60
CA LEU A 35 6.37 -9.89 22.12
C LEU A 35 7.31 -11.09 22.31
N ARG A 36 6.98 -11.93 23.28
CA ARG A 36 7.82 -13.08 23.64
C ARG A 36 7.52 -14.29 22.80
N GLU A 37 6.33 -14.39 22.20
CA GLU A 37 5.86 -15.58 21.47
C GLU A 37 5.74 -15.33 19.96
N ARG A 38 6.24 -16.27 19.17
CA ARG A 38 6.26 -16.17 17.70
C ARG A 38 4.86 -16.23 17.08
N LYS A 39 3.94 -16.97 17.72
CA LYS A 39 2.53 -17.06 17.32
C LYS A 39 1.79 -15.75 17.56
N ALA A 40 2.05 -15.09 18.70
CA ALA A 40 1.46 -13.78 19.00
C ALA A 40 1.96 -12.71 18.03
N LEU A 41 3.27 -12.71 17.71
CA LEU A 41 3.85 -11.83 16.68
C LEU A 41 3.12 -12.00 15.34
N PHE A 42 2.95 -13.25 14.90
CA PHE A 42 2.27 -13.55 13.65
C PHE A 42 0.82 -13.08 13.64
N ASP A 43 0.04 -13.43 14.66
CA ASP A 43 -1.39 -13.12 14.71
C ASP A 43 -1.64 -11.61 14.79
N ILE A 44 -0.76 -10.85 15.46
CA ILE A 44 -0.83 -9.39 15.52
C ILE A 44 -0.45 -8.78 14.18
N GLY A 45 0.67 -9.21 13.60
CA GLY A 45 1.15 -8.69 12.32
C GLY A 45 0.19 -8.98 11.16
N ILE A 46 -0.58 -10.06 11.20
CA ILE A 46 -1.50 -10.41 10.11
C ILE A 46 -2.91 -9.83 10.25
N ALA A 47 -3.35 -9.52 11.48
CA ALA A 47 -4.70 -9.06 11.74
C ALA A 47 -5.01 -7.72 11.07
N GLY A 48 -4.09 -6.75 11.16
CA GLY A 48 -4.24 -5.43 10.55
C GLY A 48 -4.41 -5.51 9.03
N PRO A 49 -3.46 -6.12 8.30
CA PRO A 49 -3.57 -6.29 6.86
C PRO A 49 -4.81 -7.06 6.43
N LEU A 50 -5.18 -8.16 7.10
CA LEU A 50 -6.39 -8.90 6.73
C LEU A 50 -7.66 -8.07 6.92
N ALA A 51 -7.79 -7.34 8.03
CA ALA A 51 -8.92 -6.45 8.23
C ALA A 51 -8.96 -5.33 7.18
N GLY A 52 -7.81 -4.74 6.87
CA GLY A 52 -7.66 -3.74 5.81
C GLY A 52 -8.05 -4.28 4.44
N LEU A 53 -7.63 -5.49 4.10
CA LEU A 53 -7.99 -6.17 2.85
C LEU A 53 -9.48 -6.41 2.72
N VAL A 54 -10.13 -6.92 3.78
CA VAL A 54 -11.58 -7.17 3.77
C VAL A 54 -12.35 -5.86 3.60
N ALA A 55 -12.02 -4.82 4.39
CA ALA A 55 -12.68 -3.52 4.28
C ALA A 55 -12.47 -2.91 2.88
N THR A 56 -11.24 -2.94 2.38
CA THR A 56 -10.88 -2.45 1.05
C THR A 56 -11.64 -3.18 -0.06
N PHE A 57 -11.72 -4.51 0.04
CA PHE A 57 -12.44 -5.33 -0.93
C PHE A 57 -13.93 -4.95 -0.99
N LEU A 58 -14.59 -4.82 0.16
CA LEU A 58 -16.00 -4.42 0.22
C LEU A 58 -16.22 -3.03 -0.40
N VAL A 59 -15.34 -2.08 -0.09
CA VAL A 59 -15.42 -0.70 -0.62
C VAL A 59 -15.18 -0.67 -2.13
N LEU A 60 -14.20 -1.42 -2.64
CA LEU A 60 -13.93 -1.49 -4.08
C LEU A 60 -15.07 -2.14 -4.84
N ILE A 61 -15.59 -3.28 -4.36
CA ILE A 61 -16.72 -3.96 -4.98
C ILE A 61 -17.95 -3.05 -4.99
N ALA A 62 -18.25 -2.38 -3.88
CA ALA A 62 -19.31 -1.37 -3.84
C ALA A 62 -19.06 -0.26 -4.86
N GLY A 63 -17.83 0.27 -4.92
CA GLY A 63 -17.43 1.30 -5.86
C GLY A 63 -17.66 0.93 -7.32
N PHE A 64 -17.24 -0.27 -7.74
CA PHE A 64 -17.43 -0.76 -9.10
C PHE A 64 -18.92 -1.03 -9.43
N ILE A 65 -19.70 -1.52 -8.48
CA ILE A 65 -21.14 -1.78 -8.68
C ILE A 65 -21.94 -0.47 -8.77
N THR A 66 -21.56 0.56 -8.02
CA THR A 66 -22.26 1.85 -7.96
C THR A 66 -21.64 2.92 -8.88
N LEU A 67 -20.82 2.52 -9.84
CA LEU A 67 -20.16 3.46 -10.76
C LEU A 67 -21.21 4.26 -11.55
N PRO A 68 -21.17 5.61 -11.50
CA PRO A 68 -22.00 6.41 -12.38
C PRO A 68 -21.50 6.31 -13.82
N ASP A 69 -22.40 6.58 -14.77
CA ASP A 69 -22.06 6.60 -16.19
C ASP A 69 -21.08 7.75 -16.52
N LYS A 70 -20.42 7.67 -17.68
CA LYS A 70 -19.46 8.65 -18.19
C LYS A 70 -19.99 10.10 -18.17
N ALA A 71 -21.31 10.28 -18.28
CA ALA A 71 -21.97 11.57 -18.12
C ALA A 71 -21.61 12.29 -16.80
N PHE A 72 -21.36 11.56 -15.71
CA PHE A 72 -20.92 12.15 -14.45
C PHE A 72 -19.59 12.89 -14.59
N LEU A 73 -18.61 12.33 -15.32
CA LEU A 73 -17.34 13.03 -15.57
C LEU A 73 -17.54 14.33 -16.31
N TYR A 74 -18.48 14.38 -17.25
CA TYR A 74 -18.76 15.61 -18.01
C TYR A 74 -19.38 16.71 -17.15
N THR A 75 -19.97 16.38 -15.99
CA THR A 75 -20.43 17.40 -15.04
C THR A 75 -19.28 18.06 -14.28
N ILE A 76 -18.17 17.32 -14.10
CA ILE A 76 -16.95 17.80 -13.42
C ILE A 76 -16.04 18.50 -14.44
N HIS A 77 -15.88 17.89 -15.61
CA HIS A 77 -15.05 18.34 -16.72
C HIS A 77 -15.88 18.53 -18.01
N PRO A 78 -16.67 19.61 -18.13
CA PRO A 78 -17.45 19.90 -19.34
C PRO A 78 -16.58 20.00 -20.61
N GLU A 79 -15.31 20.35 -20.46
CA GLU A 79 -14.31 20.45 -21.53
C GLU A 79 -14.05 19.10 -22.24
N TYR A 80 -14.28 17.96 -21.58
CA TYR A 80 -14.09 16.64 -22.18
C TYR A 80 -15.08 16.37 -23.31
N LEU A 81 -16.25 17.04 -23.31
CA LEU A 81 -17.22 17.00 -24.41
C LEU A 81 -16.67 17.63 -25.70
N LYS A 82 -15.70 18.54 -25.57
CA LYS A 82 -15.03 19.20 -26.71
C LYS A 82 -13.78 18.45 -27.15
N GLY A 83 -13.52 17.27 -26.61
CA GLY A 83 -12.30 16.49 -26.86
C GLY A 83 -11.04 17.10 -26.22
N ILE A 84 -11.21 18.05 -25.30
CA ILE A 84 -10.11 18.62 -24.52
C ILE A 84 -9.95 17.75 -23.30
N TYR A 85 -8.92 16.93 -23.27
CA TYR A 85 -8.56 16.08 -22.13
C TYR A 85 -7.71 16.87 -21.12
N PRO A 86 -7.57 16.43 -19.86
CA PRO A 86 -6.78 17.19 -18.90
C PRO A 86 -5.35 17.29 -19.42
N PRO A 87 -4.70 18.46 -19.31
CA PRO A 87 -3.34 18.63 -19.80
C PRO A 87 -2.41 17.66 -19.06
N GLU A 88 -1.59 16.92 -19.79
CA GLU A 88 -0.41 16.28 -19.21
C GLU A 88 0.63 17.39 -18.96
N PRO A 89 1.07 17.63 -17.72
CA PRO A 89 0.98 16.75 -16.54
C PRO A 89 -0.27 16.96 -15.67
N GLY A 90 -0.92 15.87 -15.26
CA GLY A 90 -2.02 15.84 -14.28
C GLY A 90 -1.93 14.63 -13.35
N LEU A 91 -2.41 14.77 -12.11
CA LEU A 91 -2.37 13.71 -11.09
C LEU A 91 -3.10 12.45 -11.58
N ALA A 92 -2.40 11.33 -11.63
CA ALA A 92 -2.98 10.01 -11.88
C ALA A 92 -2.57 9.01 -10.81
N PHE A 93 -3.48 8.11 -10.45
CA PHE A 93 -3.21 7.03 -9.51
C PHE A 93 -2.59 5.82 -10.22
N GLY A 94 -1.71 5.10 -9.52
CA GLY A 94 -1.11 3.87 -10.03
C GLY A 94 -2.05 2.68 -10.04
N ASP A 95 -1.86 1.76 -10.97
CA ASP A 95 -2.54 0.48 -10.94
C ASP A 95 -1.79 -0.55 -10.08
N SER A 96 -2.53 -1.29 -9.25
CA SER A 96 -2.07 -2.59 -8.75
C SER A 96 -2.61 -3.71 -9.64
N LEU A 97 -1.98 -4.89 -9.61
CA LEU A 97 -2.47 -6.05 -10.35
C LEU A 97 -3.91 -6.41 -9.94
N PHE A 98 -4.23 -6.27 -8.66
CA PHE A 98 -5.56 -6.49 -8.13
C PHE A 98 -6.58 -5.47 -8.65
N PHE A 99 -6.21 -4.17 -8.69
CA PHE A 99 -7.09 -3.13 -9.23
C PHE A 99 -7.34 -3.35 -10.73
N ILE A 100 -6.31 -3.72 -11.50
CA ILE A 100 -6.45 -4.11 -12.91
C ILE A 100 -7.41 -5.29 -13.06
N PHE A 101 -7.26 -6.33 -12.24
CA PHE A 101 -8.14 -7.49 -12.25
C PHE A 101 -9.61 -7.09 -12.04
N LEU A 102 -9.89 -6.17 -11.10
CA LEU A 102 -11.24 -5.65 -10.90
C LEU A 102 -11.72 -4.84 -12.12
N LYS A 103 -10.91 -3.94 -12.68
CA LYS A 103 -11.27 -3.21 -13.91
C LYS A 103 -11.67 -4.15 -15.04
N VAL A 104 -10.87 -5.20 -15.27
CA VAL A 104 -11.18 -6.19 -16.31
C VAL A 104 -12.47 -6.94 -16.00
N SER A 105 -12.65 -7.39 -14.76
CA SER A 105 -13.84 -8.14 -14.34
C SER A 105 -15.14 -7.34 -14.47
N PHE A 106 -15.09 -6.02 -14.25
CA PHE A 106 -16.25 -5.13 -14.36
C PHE A 106 -16.35 -4.41 -15.71
N SER A 107 -15.43 -4.63 -16.65
CA SER A 107 -15.41 -3.93 -17.95
C SER A 107 -16.68 -4.13 -18.79
N GLY A 108 -17.39 -5.26 -18.61
CA GLY A 108 -18.66 -5.52 -19.29
C GLY A 108 -19.88 -4.81 -18.68
N SER A 109 -19.73 -4.17 -17.51
CA SER A 109 -20.84 -3.58 -16.75
C SER A 109 -21.08 -2.09 -17.03
N GLY A 110 -20.17 -1.43 -17.75
CA GLY A 110 -20.31 -0.02 -18.12
C GLY A 110 -18.98 0.72 -18.23
N PHE A 111 -19.05 2.05 -18.11
CA PHE A 111 -17.88 2.92 -18.12
C PHE A 111 -17.01 2.70 -16.88
N ILE A 112 -15.70 2.52 -17.10
CA ILE A 112 -14.70 2.49 -16.03
C ILE A 112 -13.85 3.75 -16.14
N PRO A 113 -13.78 4.58 -15.09
CA PRO A 113 -12.96 5.78 -15.11
C PRO A 113 -11.48 5.46 -15.29
N PRO A 114 -10.75 6.25 -16.09
CA PRO A 114 -9.30 6.13 -16.18
C PRO A 114 -8.64 6.55 -14.86
N MET A 115 -7.38 6.14 -14.66
CA MET A 115 -6.70 6.30 -13.38
C MET A 115 -6.44 7.76 -12.96
N ASN A 116 -6.43 8.68 -13.93
CA ASN A 116 -6.36 10.13 -13.71
C ASN A 116 -7.71 10.75 -13.33
N GLU A 117 -8.76 9.94 -13.12
CA GLU A 117 -10.10 10.39 -12.72
C GLU A 117 -10.61 9.67 -11.46
N ILE A 118 -9.88 8.66 -10.96
CA ILE A 118 -10.35 7.81 -9.85
C ILE A 118 -10.65 8.61 -8.57
N TYR A 119 -9.94 9.72 -8.34
CA TYR A 119 -10.17 10.58 -7.18
C TYR A 119 -11.54 11.28 -7.18
N HIS A 120 -12.24 11.37 -8.32
CA HIS A 120 -13.62 11.84 -8.41
C HIS A 120 -14.66 10.82 -7.96
N TYR A 121 -14.25 9.56 -7.72
CA TYR A 121 -15.12 8.45 -7.34
C TYR A 121 -14.80 8.01 -5.91
N PRO A 122 -15.55 8.49 -4.89
CA PRO A 122 -15.14 8.34 -3.48
C PRO A 122 -14.87 6.90 -3.05
N PHE A 123 -15.68 5.92 -3.49
CA PHE A 123 -15.46 4.51 -3.15
C PHE A 123 -14.23 3.91 -3.85
N LEU A 124 -14.02 4.21 -5.14
CA LEU A 124 -12.82 3.73 -5.84
C LEU A 124 -11.56 4.39 -5.29
N CYS A 125 -11.60 5.69 -5.01
CA CYS A 125 -10.52 6.44 -4.37
C CYS A 125 -10.19 5.87 -2.98
N ALA A 126 -11.19 5.70 -2.11
CA ALA A 126 -11.00 5.14 -0.77
C ALA A 126 -10.49 3.69 -0.83
N GLY A 127 -11.02 2.88 -1.74
CA GLY A 127 -10.57 1.51 -1.97
C GLY A 127 -9.12 1.45 -2.49
N TRP A 128 -8.75 2.35 -3.39
CA TRP A 128 -7.37 2.48 -3.87
C TRP A 128 -6.40 2.82 -2.73
N PHE A 129 -6.74 3.78 -1.88
CA PHE A 129 -5.95 4.09 -0.68
C PHE A 129 -5.92 2.93 0.31
N GLY A 130 -7.02 2.18 0.43
CA GLY A 130 -7.06 0.95 1.21
C GLY A 130 -6.05 -0.09 0.74
N LEU A 131 -5.95 -0.30 -0.58
CA LEU A 131 -4.94 -1.18 -1.18
C LEU A 131 -3.53 -0.64 -0.90
N PHE A 132 -3.32 0.65 -1.14
CA PHE A 132 -2.03 1.30 -0.95
C PHE A 132 -1.54 1.19 0.50
N ILE A 133 -2.35 1.59 1.48
CA ILE A 133 -2.00 1.53 2.91
C ILE A 133 -1.74 0.10 3.34
N THR A 134 -2.57 -0.85 2.89
CA THR A 134 -2.38 -2.26 3.22
C THR A 134 -1.08 -2.80 2.62
N ALA A 135 -0.75 -2.42 1.39
CA ALA A 135 0.52 -2.79 0.76
C ALA A 135 1.72 -2.19 1.52
N MET A 136 1.62 -0.94 1.97
CA MET A 136 2.66 -0.28 2.77
C MET A 136 2.89 -0.97 4.12
N ASN A 137 1.83 -1.46 4.76
CA ASN A 137 1.96 -2.24 6.00
C ASN A 137 2.58 -3.62 5.74
N LEU A 138 2.29 -4.22 4.58
CA LEU A 138 2.80 -5.54 4.20
C LEU A 138 4.20 -5.53 3.59
N LEU A 139 4.89 -4.39 3.55
CA LEU A 139 6.29 -4.36 3.10
C LEU A 139 7.13 -5.32 3.95
N PRO A 140 7.99 -6.15 3.33
CA PRO A 140 8.73 -7.21 4.03
C PRO A 140 9.98 -6.66 4.76
N VAL A 141 9.82 -5.63 5.59
CA VAL A 141 10.94 -4.89 6.22
C VAL A 141 10.69 -4.61 7.69
N GLY A 142 11.70 -4.85 8.52
CA GLY A 142 11.74 -4.40 9.91
C GLY A 142 10.54 -4.83 10.74
N GLN A 143 9.97 -3.86 11.45
CA GLN A 143 8.81 -4.01 12.34
C GLN A 143 7.48 -3.67 11.66
N LEU A 144 7.45 -3.54 10.33
CA LEU A 144 6.17 -3.46 9.62
C LEU A 144 5.44 -4.81 9.71
N ASP A 145 4.13 -4.81 9.47
CA ASP A 145 3.30 -6.01 9.55
C ASP A 145 3.82 -7.13 8.62
N GLY A 146 4.25 -6.79 7.40
CA GLY A 146 4.90 -7.73 6.49
C GLY A 146 6.23 -8.27 7.02
N GLY A 147 7.00 -7.44 7.73
CA GLY A 147 8.21 -7.84 8.46
C GLY A 147 7.92 -8.81 9.61
N HIS A 148 6.88 -8.55 10.41
CA HIS A 148 6.40 -9.46 11.47
C HIS A 148 5.99 -10.83 10.92
N ILE A 149 5.17 -10.85 9.86
CA ILE A 149 4.74 -12.09 9.21
C ILE A 149 5.96 -12.85 8.68
N LEU A 150 6.85 -12.16 7.96
CA LEU A 150 8.00 -12.79 7.35
C LEU A 150 9.02 -13.30 8.37
N TYR A 151 9.26 -12.56 9.46
CA TYR A 151 10.10 -13.01 10.57
C TYR A 151 9.46 -14.20 11.28
N ALA A 152 8.16 -14.17 11.52
CA ALA A 152 7.46 -15.30 12.10
C ALA A 152 7.51 -16.54 11.18
N LEU A 153 7.61 -16.42 9.87
CA LEU A 153 7.78 -17.56 8.95
C LEU A 153 9.23 -18.06 8.86
N LEU A 154 10.20 -17.14 8.74
CA LEU A 154 11.58 -17.46 8.35
C LEU A 154 12.64 -17.21 9.43
N GLY A 155 12.26 -16.60 10.55
CA GLY A 155 13.18 -16.16 11.60
C GLY A 155 14.14 -15.10 11.10
N THR A 156 15.41 -15.21 11.50
CA THR A 156 16.48 -14.26 11.15
C THR A 156 16.75 -14.14 9.65
N LYS A 157 16.35 -15.13 8.85
CA LYS A 157 16.45 -15.07 7.38
C LYS A 157 15.58 -13.97 6.75
N GLN A 158 14.58 -13.46 7.49
CA GLN A 158 13.76 -12.31 7.06
C GLN A 158 14.63 -11.11 6.68
N GLY A 159 15.72 -10.84 7.41
CA GLY A 159 16.59 -9.72 7.14
C GLY A 159 17.25 -9.75 5.75
N ILE A 160 17.48 -10.94 5.18
CA ILE A 160 18.00 -11.06 3.80
C ILE A 160 16.96 -10.52 2.81
N ILE A 161 15.70 -10.94 2.97
CA ILE A 161 14.60 -10.49 2.12
C ILE A 161 14.35 -9.00 2.28
N SER A 162 14.44 -8.45 3.50
CA SER A 162 14.30 -7.02 3.74
C SER A 162 15.38 -6.18 3.07
N ARG A 163 16.63 -6.67 3.06
CA ARG A 163 17.73 -6.01 2.32
C ARG A 163 17.50 -6.06 0.82
N ILE A 164 17.10 -7.22 0.28
CA ILE A 164 16.75 -7.36 -1.15
C ILE A 164 15.63 -6.40 -1.51
N PHE A 165 14.57 -6.35 -0.70
CA PHE A 165 13.45 -5.45 -0.92
C PHE A 165 13.88 -3.99 -0.88
N LEU A 166 14.72 -3.60 0.08
CA LEU A 166 15.26 -2.24 0.15
C LEU A 166 16.05 -1.88 -1.12
N VAL A 167 16.86 -2.80 -1.65
CA VAL A 167 17.57 -2.61 -2.92
C VAL A 167 16.59 -2.41 -4.08
N ILE A 168 15.51 -3.19 -4.15
CA ILE A 168 14.46 -3.04 -5.17
C ILE A 168 13.82 -1.64 -5.09
N ILE A 169 13.45 -1.19 -3.89
CA ILE A 169 12.86 0.14 -3.68
C ILE A 169 13.84 1.26 -4.05
N ILE A 170 15.13 1.12 -3.71
CA ILE A 170 16.16 2.09 -4.13
C ILE A 170 16.29 2.12 -5.65
N LEU A 171 16.31 0.96 -6.32
CA LEU A 171 16.38 0.90 -7.77
C LEU A 171 15.16 1.55 -8.43
N LEU A 172 13.95 1.31 -7.90
CA LEU A 172 12.74 2.00 -8.34
C LEU A 172 12.88 3.52 -8.17
N GLY A 173 13.40 3.98 -7.03
CA GLY A 173 13.60 5.39 -6.77
C GLY A 173 14.68 6.05 -7.62
N VAL A 174 15.82 5.38 -7.86
CA VAL A 174 16.90 5.90 -8.72
C VAL A 174 16.46 5.97 -10.18
N SER A 175 15.52 5.13 -10.58
CA SER A 175 15.01 5.06 -11.95
C SER A 175 14.38 6.38 -12.43
N SER A 176 13.91 7.23 -11.50
CA SER A 176 13.42 8.59 -11.80
C SER A 176 14.51 9.54 -12.32
N PHE A 177 15.80 9.19 -12.20
CA PHE A 177 16.92 10.00 -12.67
C PHE A 177 17.57 9.45 -13.95
N LEU A 178 16.96 8.44 -14.58
CA LEU A 178 17.45 7.81 -15.81
C LEU A 178 16.61 8.26 -17.02
N PRO A 179 16.77 9.49 -17.52
CA PRO A 179 15.94 10.03 -18.62
C PRO A 179 16.12 9.26 -19.94
N PHE A 180 17.16 8.44 -20.05
CA PHE A 180 17.45 7.63 -21.23
C PHE A 180 16.63 6.34 -21.33
N VAL A 181 15.77 6.05 -20.34
CA VAL A 181 14.86 4.90 -20.34
C VAL A 181 13.41 5.39 -20.25
N PRO A 182 12.77 5.74 -21.38
CA PRO A 182 11.47 6.41 -21.40
C PRO A 182 10.35 5.66 -20.67
N TRP A 183 10.40 4.32 -20.65
CA TRP A 183 9.40 3.46 -19.99
C TRP A 183 9.54 3.39 -18.47
N VAL A 184 10.60 3.98 -17.92
CA VAL A 184 11.01 3.86 -16.53
C VAL A 184 11.16 5.24 -15.87
N TYR A 185 11.37 6.29 -16.68
CA TYR A 185 11.47 7.66 -16.21
C TYR A 185 10.10 8.21 -15.82
N GLU A 186 9.84 8.26 -14.52
CA GLU A 186 8.71 8.98 -13.94
C GLU A 186 9.19 9.72 -12.67
N PRO A 187 9.12 11.07 -12.63
CA PRO A 187 9.66 11.86 -11.51
C PRO A 187 9.10 11.49 -10.14
N SER A 188 7.84 11.06 -10.06
CA SER A 188 7.20 10.67 -8.81
C SER A 188 7.79 9.39 -8.17
N MET A 189 8.55 8.60 -8.93
CA MET A 189 9.28 7.44 -8.39
C MET A 189 10.34 7.84 -7.34
N THR A 190 10.77 9.11 -7.32
CA THR A 190 11.65 9.67 -6.27
C THR A 190 11.10 9.43 -4.86
N GLY A 191 9.77 9.33 -4.70
CA GLY A 191 9.13 9.00 -3.42
C GLY A 191 9.62 7.67 -2.81
N TRP A 192 10.08 6.73 -3.64
CA TRP A 192 10.68 5.48 -3.16
C TRP A 192 12.03 5.68 -2.49
N LEU A 193 12.80 6.71 -2.86
CA LEU A 193 14.05 7.05 -2.15
C LEU A 193 13.75 7.59 -0.76
N LEU A 194 12.71 8.42 -0.62
CA LEU A 194 12.24 8.87 0.68
C LEU A 194 11.79 7.67 1.54
N TRP A 195 11.01 6.75 0.96
CA TRP A 195 10.62 5.53 1.66
C TRP A 195 11.82 4.65 2.02
N ALA A 196 12.80 4.49 1.14
CA ALA A 196 14.03 3.75 1.45
C ALA A 196 14.78 4.39 2.64
N ALA A 197 14.84 5.72 2.71
CA ALA A 197 15.42 6.43 3.84
C ALA A 197 14.61 6.20 5.14
N ILE A 198 13.28 6.27 5.08
CA ILE A 198 12.41 5.97 6.23
C ILE A 198 12.62 4.53 6.72
N LEU A 199 12.62 3.57 5.79
CA LEU A 199 12.84 2.15 6.11
C LEU A 199 14.21 1.92 6.74
N TYR A 200 15.25 2.58 6.24
CA TYR A 200 16.62 2.43 6.72
C TYR A 200 16.84 3.09 8.09
N PHE A 201 16.48 4.37 8.24
CA PHE A 201 16.80 5.17 9.41
C PHE A 201 15.77 5.08 10.54
N ILE A 202 14.48 4.99 10.20
CA ILE A 202 13.38 5.08 11.18
C ILE A 202 12.90 3.68 11.57
N ILE A 203 12.49 2.87 10.58
CA ILE A 203 11.91 1.55 10.83
C ILE A 203 12.97 0.51 11.19
N LYS A 204 14.16 0.64 10.59
CA LYS A 204 15.27 -0.34 10.62
C LYS A 204 14.93 -1.61 9.85
N ILE A 205 15.93 -2.14 9.14
CA ILE A 205 15.74 -3.24 8.18
C ILE A 205 15.46 -4.58 8.87
N ASP A 206 16.26 -4.91 9.88
CA ASP A 206 16.17 -6.20 10.55
C ASP A 206 15.08 -6.17 11.64
N HIS A 207 14.27 -7.22 11.69
CA HIS A 207 13.33 -7.41 12.79
C HIS A 207 14.07 -7.78 14.08
N PRO A 208 13.72 -7.19 15.25
CA PRO A 208 14.32 -7.56 16.54
C PRO A 208 14.16 -9.05 16.87
N PRO A 209 15.17 -9.72 17.45
CA PRO A 209 15.05 -11.13 17.77
C PRO A 209 14.00 -11.40 18.85
N ILE A 210 13.25 -12.49 18.71
CA ILE A 210 12.27 -12.96 19.70
C ILE A 210 12.81 -14.22 20.39
N PRO A 211 12.73 -14.33 21.74
CA PRO A 211 13.27 -15.48 22.47
C PRO A 211 12.58 -16.83 22.16
N ASP A 212 11.30 -16.80 21.81
CA ASP A 212 10.53 -18.00 21.45
C ASP A 212 10.80 -18.44 20.01
N GLU A 213 11.44 -19.59 19.87
CA GLU A 213 11.72 -20.22 18.58
C GLU A 213 10.65 -21.24 18.17
N THR A 214 9.56 -21.41 18.94
CA THR A 214 8.55 -22.42 18.62
C THR A 214 7.98 -22.21 17.23
N PRO A 215 7.87 -23.28 16.42
CA PRO A 215 7.41 -23.14 15.05
C PRO A 215 5.93 -22.76 14.99
N LEU A 216 5.58 -21.96 13.99
CA LEU A 216 4.18 -21.72 13.62
C LEU A 216 3.50 -23.03 13.20
N ASP A 217 2.22 -23.17 13.52
CA ASP A 217 1.39 -24.24 12.99
C ASP A 217 1.14 -24.07 11.49
N THR A 218 0.71 -25.14 10.85
CA THR A 218 0.52 -25.19 9.39
C THR A 218 -0.50 -24.16 8.90
N LYS A 219 -1.58 -23.87 9.65
CA LYS A 219 -2.61 -22.92 9.22
C LYS A 219 -2.05 -21.50 9.17
N ARG A 220 -1.31 -21.09 10.21
CA ARG A 220 -0.61 -19.80 10.24
C ARG A 220 0.42 -19.69 9.12
N LYS A 221 1.18 -20.75 8.84
CA LYS A 221 2.13 -20.75 7.72
C LYS A 221 1.46 -20.50 6.38
N ILE A 222 0.37 -21.22 6.09
CA ILE A 222 -0.40 -21.05 4.86
C ILE A 222 -0.94 -19.63 4.76
N LEU A 223 -1.56 -19.13 5.84
CA LEU A 223 -2.13 -17.79 5.87
C LEU A 223 -1.07 -16.70 5.67
N GLY A 224 0.09 -16.83 6.31
CA GLY A 224 1.20 -15.90 6.16
C GLY A 224 1.72 -15.81 4.73
N TRP A 225 1.95 -16.96 4.10
CA TRP A 225 2.37 -16.99 2.69
C TRP A 225 1.29 -16.45 1.75
N ALA A 226 0.02 -16.79 1.99
CA ALA A 226 -1.09 -16.26 1.20
C ALA A 226 -1.15 -14.72 1.29
N THR A 227 -1.00 -14.14 2.48
CA THR A 227 -0.97 -12.69 2.67
C THR A 227 0.23 -12.03 2.00
N LEU A 228 1.43 -12.61 2.10
CA LEU A 228 2.62 -12.10 1.42
C LEU A 228 2.55 -12.23 -0.11
N ILE A 229 1.89 -13.27 -0.63
CA ILE A 229 1.60 -13.36 -2.07
C ILE A 229 0.60 -12.29 -2.46
N PHE A 230 -0.46 -12.09 -1.68
CA PHE A 230 -1.46 -11.06 -1.96
C PHE A 230 -0.87 -9.65 -1.95
N PHE A 231 0.13 -9.38 -1.11
CA PHE A 231 0.94 -8.15 -1.16
C PHE A 231 1.48 -7.87 -2.56
N ILE A 232 1.98 -8.88 -3.28
CA ILE A 232 2.48 -8.71 -4.66
C ILE A 232 1.36 -8.23 -5.59
N PHE A 233 0.12 -8.69 -5.39
CA PHE A 233 -1.02 -8.29 -6.21
C PHE A 233 -1.50 -6.87 -5.92
N ILE A 234 -1.36 -6.40 -4.67
CA ILE A 234 -1.84 -5.07 -4.26
C ILE A 234 -0.76 -4.00 -4.23
N PHE A 235 0.52 -4.38 -4.34
CA PHE A 235 1.61 -3.42 -4.40
C PHE A 235 1.46 -2.52 -5.63
N ILE A 236 1.66 -1.21 -5.43
CA ILE A 236 1.53 -0.20 -6.48
C ILE A 236 2.92 0.40 -6.68
N PRO A 237 3.70 -0.04 -7.68
CA PRO A 237 5.06 0.44 -7.90
C PRO A 237 5.11 1.92 -8.25
N LEU A 238 4.08 2.46 -8.90
CA LEU A 238 3.99 3.87 -9.27
C LEU A 238 2.73 4.49 -8.66
N PRO A 239 2.70 4.84 -7.36
CA PRO A 239 1.46 5.25 -6.69
C PRO A 239 0.80 6.48 -7.31
N PHE A 240 1.61 7.42 -7.75
CA PHE A 240 1.16 8.66 -8.38
C PHE A 240 1.99 8.91 -9.62
N SER A 241 1.39 9.41 -10.70
CA SER A 241 2.11 9.87 -11.90
C SER A 241 1.54 11.19 -12.40
N GLY A 242 2.26 11.82 -13.32
CA GLY A 242 1.82 13.08 -13.94
C GLY A 242 1.81 14.26 -12.96
N ILE A 243 2.51 14.14 -11.82
CA ILE A 243 2.81 15.26 -10.93
C ILE A 243 4.18 15.81 -11.35
N ALA A 244 4.21 17.01 -11.93
CA ALA A 244 5.46 17.75 -12.07
C ALA A 244 5.79 18.38 -10.70
N PHE A 245 6.86 17.91 -10.06
CA PHE A 245 7.46 18.55 -8.88
C PHE A 245 8.40 19.68 -9.29
#